data_AF-A0AAD5VX30-F1
#
_entry.id   AF-A0AAD5VX30-F1
#
_cell.length_a   1.000
_cell.length_b   1.000
_cell.length_c   1.000
_cell.angle_alpha   90.00
_cell.angle_beta   90.00
_cell.angle_gamma   90.00
#
_symmetry.space_group_name_H-M   'P 1'
#
loop_
_entity.id
_entity.type
_entity.pdbx_description
1 polymer ?
#
loop_
_entity_poly.entity_id
_entity_poly.type
_entity_poly.pdbx_seq_one_letter_code
_entity_poly.pdbx_strand_id
1 'polypeptide(L)'
;MHKSQTPTLITWPWSFTFLSVLAVSFLWPSFPIFPFTLLHSATPSIRNSPRMAITKSAFQATRITPSTFLVKEHNDIFSERPHIYVKVIPSAGTVLVIDTGTGGKSNDNDVEVTSLRQFIETVEVADNDHRPLNEGGKMKYVVVTTHCHYDHILGLEDFADSVILASGHSKAFLSPDRIQEHSLANALNIKIPQYTPKFVPHGHVITSPTHPRTSLNITLLHTPGHTPDSLAIYDVNEMMLFVGDSFYEHDEIIFPSEGSIVKWFESVDYLMTFVTERNEKAQSRRDSRAEEVLVSSGHRTAAQPAMQVLSGTKAFMEDVIQGRESIKGRLKVRGEVNLVYEQAGGRFSLRCPERLIKESRRRI
;
A
#
# COMPACT_ATOMS: atom_id res chain seq x y z
N MET A 1 37.10 -50.42 -22.02
CA MET A 1 38.06 -49.85 -23.00
C MET A 1 38.04 -48.35 -22.86
N HIS A 2 39.09 -47.81 -22.24
CA HIS A 2 39.36 -46.39 -22.05
C HIS A 2 40.03 -45.79 -23.29
N LYS A 3 39.71 -44.53 -23.60
CA LYS A 3 40.57 -43.44 -24.13
C LYS A 3 39.68 -42.18 -24.18
N SER A 4 39.72 -41.23 -23.25
CA SER A 4 40.76 -40.23 -22.87
C SER A 4 40.80 -38.99 -23.76
N GLN A 5 40.80 -37.82 -23.08
CA GLN A 5 41.29 -36.46 -23.41
C GLN A 5 40.18 -35.38 -23.43
N THR A 6 39.92 -34.69 -22.31
CA THR A 6 40.56 -33.50 -21.67
C THR A 6 40.12 -32.13 -22.23
N PRO A 7 39.99 -31.10 -21.37
CA PRO A 7 39.17 -29.91 -21.60
C PRO A 7 39.98 -28.67 -22.00
N THR A 8 39.34 -27.74 -22.72
CA THR A 8 39.93 -26.43 -23.07
C THR A 8 39.39 -25.34 -22.15
N LEU A 9 40.28 -24.81 -21.31
CA LEU A 9 40.17 -23.54 -20.59
C LEU A 9 40.34 -22.39 -21.58
N ILE A 10 39.50 -21.36 -21.50
CA ILE A 10 39.73 -20.06 -22.13
C ILE A 10 39.98 -19.03 -21.04
N THR A 11 41.22 -18.58 -20.98
CA THR A 11 41.76 -17.47 -20.19
C THR A 11 41.58 -16.15 -20.93
N TRP A 12 41.18 -15.09 -20.24
CA TRP A 12 41.25 -13.71 -20.74
C TRP A 12 42.44 -12.97 -20.08
N PRO A 13 43.32 -12.30 -20.87
CA PRO A 13 44.42 -11.52 -20.33
C PRO A 13 44.07 -10.05 -20.09
N TRP A 14 44.89 -9.45 -19.24
CA TRP A 14 44.81 -8.11 -18.65
C TRP A 14 45.14 -6.99 -19.65
N SER A 15 44.68 -5.77 -19.37
CA SER A 15 45.38 -4.53 -19.75
C SER A 15 45.05 -3.41 -18.75
N PHE A 16 45.97 -3.18 -17.81
CA PHE A 16 46.06 -1.96 -17.01
C PHE A 16 46.89 -0.95 -17.80
N THR A 17 46.36 0.25 -18.03
CA THR A 17 47.14 1.37 -18.59
C THR A 17 47.42 2.38 -17.49
N PHE A 18 48.71 2.57 -17.21
CA PHE A 18 49.27 3.67 -16.45
C PHE A 18 49.05 5.00 -17.18
N LEU A 19 48.63 6.05 -16.46
CA LEU A 19 48.91 7.44 -16.84
C LEU A 19 49.34 8.24 -15.60
N SER A 20 50.61 8.61 -15.61
CA SER A 20 51.31 9.63 -14.83
C SER A 20 51.60 10.77 -15.82
N VAL A 21 51.63 12.09 -15.59
CA VAL A 21 51.98 12.99 -14.48
C VAL A 21 51.41 14.36 -14.85
N LEU A 22 51.02 15.22 -13.89
CA LEU A 22 51.37 16.65 -13.91
C LEU A 22 51.09 17.29 -12.55
N ALA A 23 52.19 17.55 -11.84
CA ALA A 23 52.26 18.36 -10.64
C ALA A 23 52.10 19.84 -11.01
N VAL A 24 51.20 20.54 -10.33
CA VAL A 24 51.20 22.00 -10.27
C VAL A 24 51.22 22.39 -8.80
N SER A 25 52.37 22.91 -8.41
CA SER A 25 52.70 23.49 -7.11
C SER A 25 51.94 24.79 -6.89
N PHE A 26 51.11 24.85 -5.84
CA PHE A 26 50.57 26.09 -5.30
C PHE A 26 51.35 26.49 -4.03
N LEU A 27 51.95 27.67 -4.09
CA LEU A 27 52.64 28.36 -3.02
C LEU A 27 51.64 28.79 -1.93
N TRP A 28 51.91 28.39 -0.69
CA TRP A 28 51.20 28.84 0.51
C TRP A 28 51.85 30.13 1.02
N PRO A 29 51.12 31.25 1.23
CA PRO A 29 51.68 32.38 1.95
C PRO A 29 51.59 32.14 3.47
N SER A 30 52.73 32.36 4.11
CA SER A 30 52.97 32.32 5.55
C SER A 30 52.08 33.32 6.31
N PHE A 31 51.39 32.86 7.35
CA PHE A 31 50.75 33.71 8.35
C PHE A 31 51.54 33.69 9.67
N PRO A 32 51.64 34.82 10.39
CA PRO A 32 52.49 34.94 11.56
C PRO A 32 51.92 34.24 12.80
N ILE A 33 52.83 33.66 13.57
CA ILE A 33 52.60 33.01 14.86
C ILE A 33 52.31 34.09 15.92
N PHE A 34 51.13 34.02 16.55
CA PHE A 34 50.82 34.74 17.80
C PHE A 34 50.89 33.76 18.99
N PRO A 35 51.35 34.21 20.17
CA PRO A 35 51.66 33.32 21.29
C PRO A 35 50.39 32.81 21.98
N PHE A 36 50.44 31.53 22.36
CA PHE A 36 49.45 30.83 23.18
C PHE A 36 49.29 31.50 24.56
N THR A 37 48.08 31.97 24.87
CA THR A 37 47.60 32.12 26.25
C THR A 37 46.68 30.96 26.58
N LEU A 38 47.07 30.14 27.56
CA LEU A 38 46.23 29.09 28.15
C LEU A 38 44.99 29.73 28.79
N LEU A 39 43.81 29.52 28.20
CA LEU A 39 42.54 29.56 28.94
C LEU A 39 42.15 28.12 29.29
N HIS A 40 42.07 27.82 30.58
CA HIS A 40 41.37 26.65 31.08
C HIS A 40 39.87 26.80 30.77
N SER A 41 39.38 26.14 29.72
CA SER A 41 37.96 25.92 29.53
C SER A 41 37.57 24.63 30.22
N ALA A 42 36.71 24.74 31.22
CA ALA A 42 36.05 23.60 31.83
C ALA A 42 35.26 22.85 30.75
N THR A 43 35.56 21.58 30.54
CA THR A 43 34.75 20.67 29.73
C THR A 43 33.33 20.65 30.31
N PRO A 44 32.27 21.01 29.56
CA PRO A 44 30.92 20.78 30.01
C PRO A 44 30.72 19.26 30.06
N SER A 45 30.34 18.73 31.22
CA SER A 45 29.91 17.34 31.31
C SER A 45 28.77 17.15 30.30
N ILE A 46 28.93 16.21 29.38
CA ILE A 46 27.84 15.76 28.51
C ILE A 46 26.76 15.23 29.46
N ARG A 47 25.74 16.06 29.72
CA ARG A 47 24.51 15.58 30.34
C ARG A 47 23.97 14.56 29.35
N ASN A 48 23.88 13.31 29.79
CA ASN A 48 23.05 12.32 29.13
C ASN A 48 21.67 12.94 28.96
N SER A 49 21.35 13.38 27.75
CA SER A 49 19.97 13.58 27.34
C SER A 49 19.25 12.29 27.68
N PRO A 50 18.07 12.32 28.33
CA PRO A 50 17.27 11.11 28.42
C PRO A 50 17.09 10.64 26.99
N ARG A 51 17.56 9.43 26.69
CA ARG A 51 17.24 8.74 25.44
C ARG A 51 15.72 8.75 25.42
N MET A 52 15.10 9.55 24.54
CA MET A 52 13.63 9.58 24.46
C MET A 52 13.20 8.13 24.32
N ALA A 53 12.35 7.66 25.24
CA ALA A 53 11.85 6.31 25.16
C ALA A 53 11.22 6.17 23.77
N ILE A 54 11.73 5.24 22.97
CA ILE A 54 11.17 4.97 21.65
C ILE A 54 9.79 4.40 21.93
N THR A 55 8.74 5.19 21.68
CA THR A 55 7.37 4.72 21.81
C THR A 55 7.17 3.57 20.84
N LYS A 56 6.97 2.37 21.37
CA LYS A 56 6.76 1.17 20.56
C LYS A 56 5.33 1.19 20.03
N SER A 57 5.17 1.22 18.72
CA SER A 57 3.85 1.25 18.08
C SER A 57 3.55 -0.06 17.37
N ALA A 58 2.27 -0.41 17.27
CA ALA A 58 1.78 -1.46 16.39
C ALA A 58 2.02 -1.12 14.91
N PHE A 59 2.27 0.15 14.58
CA PHE A 59 2.37 0.64 13.22
C PHE A 59 3.78 1.14 12.88
N GLN A 60 4.15 1.01 11.62
CA GLN A 60 5.29 1.70 11.02
C GLN A 60 4.85 2.33 9.71
N ALA A 61 5.44 3.47 9.36
CA ALA A 61 5.19 4.15 8.10
C ALA A 61 6.47 4.28 7.27
N THR A 62 6.34 4.10 5.96
CA THR A 62 7.37 4.40 4.97
C THR A 62 6.79 5.30 3.90
N ARG A 63 7.52 6.32 3.47
CA ARG A 63 7.06 7.25 2.43
C ARG A 63 7.17 6.58 1.05
N ILE A 64 6.09 6.63 0.26
CA ILE A 64 6.05 6.05 -1.10
C ILE A 64 5.91 7.11 -2.20
N THR A 65 5.47 8.32 -1.86
CA THR A 65 5.37 9.49 -2.76
C THR A 65 5.68 10.77 -1.97
N PRO A 66 5.74 11.97 -2.59
CA PRO A 66 6.01 13.20 -1.84
C PRO A 66 5.07 13.45 -0.65
N SER A 67 3.82 12.98 -0.69
CA SER A 67 2.85 13.21 0.38
C SER A 67 2.11 11.98 0.89
N THR A 68 2.35 10.79 0.34
CA THR A 68 1.71 9.53 0.76
C THR A 68 2.68 8.57 1.42
N PHE A 69 2.22 7.94 2.50
CA PHE A 69 2.92 6.95 3.28
C PHE A 69 2.17 5.63 3.24
N LEU A 70 2.92 4.54 3.10
CA LEU A 70 2.46 3.19 3.37
C LEU A 70 2.65 2.91 4.85
N VAL A 71 1.56 2.69 5.56
CA VAL A 71 1.52 2.29 6.96
C VAL A 71 1.24 0.78 7.04
N LYS A 72 1.99 0.08 7.88
CA LYS A 72 1.85 -1.36 8.12
C LYS A 72 1.72 -1.64 9.61
N GLU A 73 0.87 -2.59 9.94
CA GLU A 73 0.82 -3.19 11.26
C GLU A 73 1.92 -4.25 11.40
N HIS A 74 2.62 -4.25 12.54
CA HIS A 74 3.68 -5.20 12.87
C HIS A 74 3.21 -6.23 13.88
N ASN A 75 3.57 -7.49 13.58
CA ASN A 75 3.25 -8.63 14.43
C ASN A 75 1.74 -8.69 14.75
N ASP A 76 0.90 -8.36 13.77
CA ASP A 76 -0.55 -8.33 13.92
C ASP A 76 -1.06 -9.74 14.27
N ILE A 77 -2.06 -9.81 15.15
CA ILE A 77 -2.54 -11.11 15.68
C ILE A 77 -3.21 -11.98 14.63
N PHE A 78 -3.59 -11.41 13.49
CA PHE A 78 -4.28 -12.10 12.40
C PHE A 78 -3.31 -12.59 11.31
N SER A 79 -2.08 -12.08 11.30
CA SER A 79 -1.08 -12.27 10.24
C SER A 79 -1.53 -11.83 8.85
N GLU A 80 -2.44 -10.86 8.76
CA GLU A 80 -3.01 -10.35 7.49
C GLU A 80 -2.07 -9.36 6.79
N ARG A 81 -1.28 -8.61 7.58
CA ARG A 81 -0.32 -7.62 7.08
C ARG A 81 -0.92 -6.65 6.03
N PRO A 82 -2.11 -6.04 6.30
CA PRO A 82 -2.74 -5.14 5.34
C PRO A 82 -1.90 -3.87 5.15
N HIS A 83 -2.02 -3.28 3.98
CA HIS A 83 -1.50 -1.97 3.64
C HIS A 83 -2.54 -0.91 3.99
N ILE A 84 -2.14 0.06 4.80
CA ILE A 84 -2.88 1.29 5.06
C ILE A 84 -2.15 2.41 4.32
N TYR A 85 -2.88 3.32 3.67
CA TYR A 85 -2.25 4.48 3.03
C TYR A 85 -2.65 5.78 3.72
N VAL A 86 -1.67 6.59 4.10
CA VAL A 86 -1.89 7.89 4.74
C VAL A 86 -1.30 8.98 3.87
N LYS A 87 -2.15 9.85 3.34
CA LYS A 87 -1.75 11.01 2.54
C LYS A 87 -1.95 12.30 3.33
N VAL A 88 -0.88 13.08 3.43
CA VAL A 88 -0.86 14.34 4.16
C VAL A 88 -1.02 15.51 3.19
N ILE A 89 -2.06 16.33 3.35
CA ILE A 89 -2.39 17.43 2.43
C ILE A 89 -2.48 18.76 3.22
N PRO A 90 -1.33 19.38 3.56
CA PRO A 90 -1.30 20.57 4.40
C PRO A 90 -2.03 21.77 3.78
N SER A 91 -1.96 21.94 2.46
CA SER A 91 -2.65 23.01 1.72
C SER A 91 -4.17 22.96 1.86
N ALA A 92 -4.72 21.77 2.16
CA ALA A 92 -6.13 21.55 2.41
C ALA A 92 -6.44 21.38 3.92
N GLY A 93 -5.44 21.41 4.79
CA GLY A 93 -5.59 21.09 6.21
C GLY A 93 -6.21 19.71 6.43
N THR A 94 -5.84 18.72 5.60
CA THR A 94 -6.50 17.41 5.53
C THR A 94 -5.48 16.27 5.53
N VAL A 95 -5.81 15.17 6.21
CA VAL A 95 -5.16 13.87 6.07
C VAL A 95 -6.17 12.90 5.50
N LEU A 96 -5.83 12.25 4.39
CA LEU A 96 -6.60 11.14 3.83
C LEU A 96 -6.01 9.83 4.35
N VAL A 97 -6.87 8.97 4.90
CA VAL A 97 -6.54 7.61 5.30
C VAL A 97 -7.31 6.64 4.39
N ILE A 98 -6.62 5.70 3.77
CA ILE A 98 -7.21 4.65 2.95
C ILE A 98 -7.00 3.34 3.70
N ASP A 99 -8.12 2.73 4.10
CA ASP A 99 -8.21 1.59 5.02
C ASP A 99 -7.56 1.85 6.39
N THR A 100 -7.83 0.97 7.35
CA THR A 100 -7.46 1.16 8.77
C THR A 100 -6.84 -0.07 9.42
N GLY A 101 -6.54 -1.10 8.63
CA GLY A 101 -5.86 -2.30 9.10
C GLY A 101 -6.72 -3.18 10.00
N THR A 102 -6.05 -4.00 10.80
CA THR A 102 -6.66 -4.92 11.76
C THR A 102 -6.92 -4.29 13.14
N GLY A 103 -6.69 -2.97 13.26
CA GLY A 103 -6.97 -2.20 14.47
C GLY A 103 -5.83 -2.25 15.50
N GLY A 104 -4.59 -2.41 15.04
CA GLY A 104 -3.38 -2.35 15.86
C GLY A 104 -3.25 -3.43 16.92
N LYS A 105 -3.94 -4.56 16.77
CA LYS A 105 -3.84 -5.71 17.68
C LYS A 105 -2.55 -6.47 17.38
N SER A 106 -1.61 -6.45 18.31
CA SER A 106 -0.28 -7.07 18.14
C SER A 106 -0.07 -8.27 19.08
N ASN A 107 0.71 -9.26 18.62
CA ASN A 107 1.27 -10.32 19.46
C ASN A 107 2.45 -9.81 20.33
N ASP A 108 2.90 -8.57 20.11
CA ASP A 108 3.95 -7.93 20.89
C ASP A 108 3.35 -7.18 22.08
N ASN A 109 3.55 -7.71 23.28
CA ASN A 109 2.99 -7.16 24.52
C ASN A 109 3.64 -5.84 24.97
N ASP A 110 4.75 -5.43 24.36
CA ASP A 110 5.41 -4.16 24.71
C ASP A 110 4.91 -2.99 23.84
N VAL A 111 3.98 -3.22 22.91
CA VAL A 111 3.40 -2.15 22.08
C VAL A 111 2.58 -1.20 22.97
N GLU A 112 2.93 0.07 22.91
CA GLU A 112 2.28 1.15 23.67
C GLU A 112 1.21 1.88 22.85
N VAL A 113 1.41 2.00 21.53
CA VAL A 113 0.49 2.70 20.62
C VAL A 113 -0.18 1.72 19.68
N THR A 114 -1.46 1.43 19.94
CA THR A 114 -2.32 0.52 19.15
C THR A 114 -3.38 1.24 18.32
N SER A 115 -3.64 2.52 18.58
CA SER A 115 -4.56 3.32 17.76
C SER A 115 -3.83 3.87 16.53
N LEU A 116 -4.41 3.68 15.35
CA LEU A 116 -3.85 4.19 14.10
C LEU A 116 -3.81 5.72 14.11
N ARG A 117 -4.87 6.36 14.62
CA ARG A 117 -4.89 7.83 14.76
C ARG A 117 -3.80 8.31 15.72
N GLN A 118 -3.67 7.67 16.88
CA GLN A 118 -2.62 8.04 17.83
C GLN A 118 -1.22 7.90 17.21
N PHE A 119 -0.98 6.83 16.43
CA PHE A 119 0.25 6.66 15.68
C PHE A 119 0.52 7.86 14.74
N ILE A 120 -0.46 8.21 13.90
CA ILE A 120 -0.36 9.33 12.94
C ILE A 120 -0.07 10.66 13.67
N GLU A 121 -0.63 10.86 14.86
CA GLU A 121 -0.56 12.14 15.58
C GLU A 121 0.65 12.31 16.51
N THR A 122 1.24 11.21 16.97
CA THR A 122 2.23 11.25 18.07
C THR A 122 3.54 10.52 17.80
N VAL A 123 3.56 9.53 16.90
CA VAL A 123 4.76 8.71 16.67
C VAL A 123 5.61 9.32 15.57
N GLU A 124 6.90 9.50 15.85
CA GLU A 124 7.86 10.00 14.86
C GLU A 124 8.03 9.01 13.71
N VAL A 125 7.91 9.48 12.47
CA VAL A 125 8.17 8.69 11.27
C VAL A 125 9.49 9.13 10.67
N ALA A 126 10.46 8.20 10.53
CA ALA A 126 11.79 8.51 9.99
C ALA A 126 11.71 9.17 8.60
N ASP A 127 10.86 8.63 7.73
CA ASP A 127 10.63 9.17 6.38
C ASP A 127 9.86 10.50 6.37
N ASN A 128 9.49 11.03 7.53
CA ASN A 128 8.80 12.32 7.72
C ASN A 128 9.62 13.29 8.59
N ASP A 129 10.93 13.29 8.40
CA ASP A 129 11.88 14.13 9.14
C ASP A 129 11.82 13.87 10.65
N HIS A 130 11.57 12.63 11.06
CA HIS A 130 11.34 12.24 12.46
C HIS A 130 10.20 13.03 13.12
N ARG A 131 9.13 13.34 12.36
CA ARG A 131 7.91 13.97 12.88
C ARG A 131 6.69 13.08 12.69
N PRO A 132 5.67 13.20 13.54
CA PRO A 132 4.38 12.58 13.28
C PRO A 132 3.77 13.07 11.96
N LEU A 133 2.98 12.21 11.32
CA LEU A 133 2.33 12.52 10.05
C LEU A 133 1.29 13.64 10.18
N ASN A 134 0.65 13.75 11.36
CA ASN A 134 -0.30 14.80 11.72
C ASN A 134 -0.11 15.25 13.17
N GLU A 135 1.06 15.81 13.49
CA GLU A 135 1.45 16.23 14.84
C GLU A 135 0.30 16.90 15.63
N GLY A 136 -0.15 16.24 16.70
CA GLY A 136 -1.21 16.73 17.58
C GLY A 136 -2.60 16.88 16.93
N GLY A 137 -2.86 16.18 15.82
CA GLY A 137 -4.17 16.21 15.16
C GLY A 137 -4.51 17.55 14.50
N LYS A 138 -3.50 18.33 14.07
CA LYS A 138 -3.68 19.68 13.52
C LYS A 138 -4.54 19.72 12.24
N MET A 139 -4.52 18.66 11.45
CA MET A 139 -5.32 18.51 10.22
C MET A 139 -6.52 17.57 10.45
N LYS A 140 -7.60 17.80 9.70
CA LYS A 140 -8.82 16.97 9.76
C LYS A 140 -8.69 15.71 8.91
N TYR A 141 -9.34 14.63 9.32
CA TYR A 141 -9.30 13.37 8.58
C TYR A 141 -10.46 13.21 7.60
N VAL A 142 -10.15 12.57 6.48
CA VAL A 142 -11.11 11.83 5.65
C VAL A 142 -10.60 10.40 5.61
N VAL A 143 -11.47 9.43 5.90
CA VAL A 143 -11.16 8.00 5.81
C VAL A 143 -11.94 7.40 4.66
N VAL A 144 -11.32 6.57 3.84
CA VAL A 144 -11.98 5.82 2.76
C VAL A 144 -11.71 4.34 2.98
N THR A 145 -12.77 3.54 2.99
CA THR A 145 -12.64 2.06 2.99
C THR A 145 -12.66 1.56 1.56
N THR A 146 -11.65 0.80 1.14
CA THR A 146 -11.64 0.13 -0.16
C THR A 146 -12.72 -0.94 -0.25
N HIS A 147 -12.93 -1.68 0.84
CA HIS A 147 -14.04 -2.62 1.04
C HIS A 147 -14.21 -2.95 2.52
N CYS A 148 -15.17 -3.81 2.86
CA CYS A 148 -15.58 -4.06 4.23
C CYS A 148 -14.89 -5.19 4.99
N HIS A 149 -13.89 -5.88 4.44
CA HIS A 149 -13.21 -6.92 5.19
C HIS A 149 -12.51 -6.36 6.43
N TYR A 150 -12.47 -7.17 7.48
CA TYR A 150 -12.05 -6.77 8.82
C TYR A 150 -10.66 -6.11 8.83
N ASP A 151 -9.70 -6.66 8.09
CA ASP A 151 -8.33 -6.19 7.95
C ASP A 151 -8.19 -4.85 7.21
N HIS A 152 -9.30 -4.28 6.74
CA HIS A 152 -9.36 -2.92 6.20
C HIS A 152 -10.15 -1.96 7.10
N ILE A 153 -11.01 -2.45 7.98
CA ILE A 153 -11.98 -1.62 8.69
C ILE A 153 -11.82 -1.60 10.21
N LEU A 154 -11.05 -2.51 10.82
CA LEU A 154 -11.05 -2.67 12.29
C LEU A 154 -10.55 -1.44 13.05
N GLY A 155 -9.75 -0.57 12.43
CA GLY A 155 -9.29 0.69 13.02
C GLY A 155 -10.24 1.89 12.83
N LEU A 156 -11.43 1.72 12.22
CA LEU A 156 -12.33 2.85 11.93
C LEU A 156 -12.84 3.60 13.17
N GLU A 157 -12.94 2.93 14.32
CA GLU A 157 -13.37 3.56 15.58
C GLU A 157 -12.44 4.69 16.03
N ASP A 158 -11.15 4.64 15.66
CA ASP A 158 -10.18 5.72 15.91
C ASP A 158 -10.56 7.04 15.21
N PHE A 159 -11.43 6.97 14.21
CA PHE A 159 -11.83 8.07 13.34
C PHE A 159 -13.35 8.32 13.36
N ALA A 160 -14.04 7.93 14.43
CA ALA A 160 -15.50 8.06 14.55
C ALA A 160 -16.02 9.52 14.44
N ASP A 161 -15.17 10.51 14.70
CA ASP A 161 -15.45 11.95 14.57
C ASP A 161 -15.17 12.52 13.16
N SER A 162 -14.76 11.67 12.23
CA SER A 162 -14.24 12.06 10.91
C SER A 162 -15.18 11.65 9.77
N VAL A 163 -14.95 12.19 8.58
CA VAL A 163 -15.70 11.77 7.39
C VAL A 163 -15.21 10.41 6.95
N ILE A 164 -16.06 9.38 7.03
CA ILE A 164 -15.78 8.02 6.56
C ILE A 164 -16.56 7.79 5.26
N LEU A 165 -15.87 7.49 4.16
CA LEU A 165 -16.45 7.25 2.85
C LEU A 165 -16.40 5.76 2.51
N ALA A 166 -17.50 5.24 1.98
CA ALA A 166 -17.60 3.86 1.49
C ALA A 166 -18.36 3.81 0.16
N SER A 167 -18.28 2.67 -0.53
CA SER A 167 -18.91 2.49 -1.83
C SER A 167 -20.42 2.60 -1.78
N GLY A 168 -20.99 3.44 -2.64
CA GLY A 168 -22.42 3.46 -2.91
C GLY A 168 -22.90 2.36 -3.85
N HIS A 169 -22.02 1.51 -4.40
CA HIS A 169 -22.38 0.49 -5.40
C HIS A 169 -23.32 -0.57 -4.83
N SER A 170 -23.05 -1.03 -3.61
CA SER A 170 -23.82 -2.10 -2.96
C SER A 170 -24.07 -1.78 -1.48
N LYS A 171 -24.89 -0.75 -1.21
CA LYS A 171 -25.21 -0.32 0.17
C LYS A 171 -25.81 -1.43 1.02
N ALA A 172 -26.60 -2.32 0.40
CA ALA A 172 -27.20 -3.46 1.08
C ALA A 172 -26.15 -4.51 1.53
N PHE A 173 -25.00 -4.58 0.86
CA PHE A 173 -23.88 -5.41 1.29
C PHE A 173 -23.27 -4.90 2.61
N LEU A 174 -23.40 -3.59 2.87
CA LEU A 174 -22.88 -2.91 4.05
C LEU A 174 -23.96 -2.60 5.09
N SER A 175 -25.14 -3.23 4.99
CA SER A 175 -26.21 -2.97 5.94
C SER A 175 -25.85 -3.50 7.34
N PRO A 176 -26.33 -2.86 8.43
CA PRO A 176 -26.00 -3.26 9.80
C PRO A 176 -26.26 -4.74 10.14
N ASP A 177 -27.25 -5.36 9.51
CA ASP A 177 -27.60 -6.78 9.68
C ASP A 177 -26.69 -7.75 8.92
N ARG A 178 -25.90 -7.26 7.96
CA ARG A 178 -25.06 -8.07 7.05
C ARG A 178 -23.57 -7.86 7.23
N ILE A 179 -23.16 -6.64 7.57
CA ILE A 179 -21.76 -6.21 7.61
C ILE A 179 -20.88 -7.09 8.50
N GLN A 180 -21.42 -7.63 9.59
CA GLN A 180 -20.71 -8.52 10.51
C GLN A 180 -20.33 -9.87 9.86
N GLU A 181 -21.15 -10.37 8.94
CA GLU A 181 -20.85 -11.57 8.15
C GLU A 181 -19.95 -11.24 6.96
N HIS A 182 -20.29 -10.21 6.20
CA HIS A 182 -19.59 -9.83 4.97
C HIS A 182 -18.18 -9.28 5.21
N SER A 183 -17.92 -8.70 6.38
CA SER A 183 -16.57 -8.30 6.80
C SER A 183 -15.66 -9.48 7.18
N LEU A 184 -16.19 -10.70 7.21
CA LEU A 184 -15.55 -11.92 7.71
C LEU A 184 -15.29 -11.93 9.22
N ALA A 185 -15.69 -10.90 9.96
CA ALA A 185 -15.51 -10.80 11.41
C ALA A 185 -16.14 -11.98 12.19
N ASN A 186 -17.28 -12.50 11.72
CA ASN A 186 -17.90 -13.70 12.31
C ASN A 186 -17.00 -14.94 12.28
N ALA A 187 -16.20 -15.12 11.24
CA ALA A 187 -15.29 -16.27 11.13
C ALA A 187 -14.17 -16.25 12.17
N LEU A 188 -13.86 -15.06 12.70
CA LEU A 188 -12.83 -14.82 13.71
C LEU A 188 -13.41 -14.58 15.11
N ASN A 189 -14.74 -14.64 15.25
CA ASN A 189 -15.44 -14.33 16.50
C ASN A 189 -15.06 -12.95 17.07
N ILE A 190 -14.86 -11.96 16.19
CA ILE A 190 -14.59 -10.56 16.55
C ILE A 190 -15.78 -9.69 16.19
N LYS A 191 -15.90 -8.52 16.83
CA LYS A 191 -16.89 -7.51 16.46
C LYS A 191 -16.28 -6.53 15.48
N ILE A 192 -17.07 -6.10 14.50
CA ILE A 192 -16.72 -4.92 13.70
C ILE A 192 -16.80 -3.64 14.55
N PRO A 193 -16.03 -2.60 14.18
CA PRO A 193 -16.14 -1.29 14.81
C PRO A 193 -17.50 -0.64 14.54
N GLN A 194 -17.90 0.26 15.44
CA GLN A 194 -19.05 1.13 15.26
C GLN A 194 -18.65 2.38 14.47
N TYR A 195 -19.21 2.53 13.27
CA TYR A 195 -18.99 3.70 12.42
C TYR A 195 -20.21 3.97 11.53
N THR A 196 -20.32 5.20 11.01
CA THR A 196 -21.38 5.58 10.07
C THR A 196 -20.75 6.02 8.75
N PRO A 197 -20.75 5.15 7.71
CA PRO A 197 -20.18 5.51 6.43
C PRO A 197 -21.11 6.44 5.65
N LYS A 198 -20.51 7.40 4.94
CA LYS A 198 -21.15 8.13 3.85
C LYS A 198 -20.94 7.35 2.55
N PHE A 199 -22.02 6.80 2.02
CA PHE A 199 -21.99 6.13 0.72
C PHE A 199 -21.90 7.12 -0.43
N VAL A 200 -20.93 6.92 -1.32
CA VAL A 200 -20.66 7.85 -2.44
C VAL A 200 -20.80 7.18 -3.81
N PRO A 201 -21.24 7.92 -4.85
CA PRO A 201 -21.38 7.38 -6.20
C PRO A 201 -20.03 7.13 -6.87
N HIS A 202 -20.04 6.38 -7.97
CA HIS A 202 -18.87 6.21 -8.83
C HIS A 202 -18.40 7.58 -9.35
N GLY A 203 -17.09 7.82 -9.37
CA GLY A 203 -16.50 9.09 -9.79
C GLY A 203 -16.59 10.21 -8.75
N HIS A 204 -16.93 9.89 -7.49
CA HIS A 204 -16.97 10.91 -6.44
C HIS A 204 -15.57 11.51 -6.18
N VAL A 205 -15.47 12.84 -6.24
CA VAL A 205 -14.23 13.57 -5.93
C VAL A 205 -14.27 14.01 -4.47
N ILE A 206 -13.25 13.64 -3.70
CA ILE A 206 -13.14 14.01 -2.29
C ILE A 206 -12.87 15.51 -2.15
N THR A 207 -13.57 16.17 -1.23
CA THR A 207 -13.31 17.55 -0.82
C THR A 207 -12.77 17.63 0.61
N SER A 208 -12.05 18.70 0.90
CA SER A 208 -11.53 18.95 2.25
C SER A 208 -12.68 19.15 3.25
N PRO A 209 -12.66 18.50 4.42
CA PRO A 209 -13.63 18.76 5.49
C PRO A 209 -13.45 20.16 6.09
N THR A 210 -12.24 20.71 6.08
CA THR A 210 -11.94 22.07 6.54
C THR A 210 -12.38 23.12 5.51
N HIS A 211 -12.23 22.80 4.22
CA HIS A 211 -12.56 23.69 3.10
C HIS A 211 -13.45 22.95 2.08
N PRO A 212 -14.78 22.86 2.28
CA PRO A 212 -15.65 21.99 1.48
C PRO A 212 -15.69 22.27 -0.04
N ARG A 213 -15.24 23.45 -0.47
CA ARG A 213 -15.11 23.83 -1.89
C ARG A 213 -13.75 23.45 -2.51
N THR A 214 -12.82 22.98 -1.69
CA THR A 214 -11.48 22.59 -2.11
C THR A 214 -11.46 21.10 -2.42
N SER A 215 -11.32 20.76 -3.71
CA SER A 215 -11.04 19.40 -4.17
C SER A 215 -9.70 18.93 -3.64
N LEU A 216 -9.61 17.68 -3.20
CA LEU A 216 -8.34 17.00 -2.91
C LEU A 216 -7.72 16.40 -4.18
N ASN A 217 -8.43 16.45 -5.31
CA ASN A 217 -8.10 15.80 -6.60
C ASN A 217 -7.96 14.28 -6.49
N ILE A 218 -8.77 13.69 -5.63
CA ILE A 218 -8.81 12.24 -5.38
C ILE A 218 -10.21 11.76 -5.74
N THR A 219 -10.29 10.74 -6.61
CA THR A 219 -11.54 10.23 -7.17
C THR A 219 -11.78 8.80 -6.73
N LEU A 220 -13.00 8.49 -6.27
CA LEU A 220 -13.42 7.13 -5.89
C LEU A 220 -14.09 6.45 -7.08
N LEU A 221 -13.61 5.27 -7.43
CA LEU A 221 -14.04 4.47 -8.58
C LEU A 221 -14.62 3.16 -8.05
N HIS A 222 -15.88 2.88 -8.37
CA HIS A 222 -16.48 1.58 -8.04
C HIS A 222 -15.85 0.47 -8.88
N THR A 223 -15.32 -0.57 -8.23
CA THR A 223 -14.62 -1.69 -8.88
C THR A 223 -15.07 -3.02 -8.26
N PRO A 224 -16.37 -3.38 -8.35
CA PRO A 224 -16.89 -4.62 -7.77
C PRO A 224 -16.19 -5.84 -8.40
N GLY A 225 -15.92 -6.85 -7.58
CA GLY A 225 -15.25 -8.06 -8.06
C GLY A 225 -14.75 -8.91 -6.92
N HIS A 226 -13.76 -8.42 -6.17
CA HIS A 226 -13.33 -9.04 -4.91
C HIS A 226 -14.50 -9.11 -3.93
N THR A 227 -15.12 -7.97 -3.66
CA THR A 227 -16.42 -7.85 -3.00
C THR A 227 -17.39 -6.97 -3.81
N PRO A 228 -18.70 -7.03 -3.56
CA PRO A 228 -19.67 -6.12 -4.18
C PRO A 228 -19.47 -4.64 -3.82
N ASP A 229 -18.84 -4.31 -2.70
CA ASP A 229 -18.59 -2.94 -2.25
C ASP A 229 -17.18 -2.41 -2.60
N SER A 230 -16.35 -3.19 -3.31
CA SER A 230 -14.97 -2.81 -3.63
C SER A 230 -14.85 -1.47 -4.38
N LEU A 231 -13.85 -0.68 -3.98
CA LEU A 231 -13.44 0.59 -4.57
C LEU A 231 -11.98 0.59 -4.98
N ALA A 232 -11.70 1.29 -6.07
CA ALA A 232 -10.40 1.88 -6.33
C ALA A 232 -10.43 3.39 -6.05
N ILE A 233 -9.28 3.96 -5.68
CA ILE A 233 -9.13 5.38 -5.35
C ILE A 233 -7.98 5.93 -6.17
N TYR A 234 -8.23 6.97 -6.96
CA TYR A 234 -7.22 7.56 -7.84
C TYR A 234 -6.84 8.96 -7.36
N ASP A 235 -5.57 9.15 -7.01
CA ASP A 235 -4.96 10.45 -6.74
C ASP A 235 -4.34 11.02 -8.01
N VAL A 236 -4.94 12.11 -8.51
CA VAL A 236 -4.48 12.78 -9.73
C VAL A 236 -3.13 13.47 -9.51
N ASN A 237 -2.86 13.98 -8.31
CA ASN A 237 -1.66 14.79 -8.05
C ASN A 237 -0.38 13.94 -7.97
N GLU A 238 -0.52 12.66 -7.61
CA GLU A 238 0.61 11.72 -7.49
C GLU A 238 0.53 10.56 -8.50
N MET A 239 -0.44 10.60 -9.41
CA MET A 239 -0.74 9.53 -10.37
C MET A 239 -0.75 8.14 -9.71
N MET A 240 -1.44 8.02 -8.58
CA MET A 240 -1.47 6.80 -7.78
C MET A 240 -2.88 6.21 -7.73
N LEU A 241 -3.00 4.93 -8.05
CA LEU A 241 -4.23 4.14 -7.98
C LEU A 241 -4.14 3.16 -6.79
N PHE A 242 -5.05 3.30 -5.83
CA PHE A 242 -5.21 2.34 -4.73
C PHE A 242 -6.36 1.40 -5.06
N VAL A 243 -6.18 0.08 -4.97
CA VAL A 243 -7.17 -0.91 -5.47
C VAL A 243 -7.72 -1.87 -4.42
N GLY A 244 -7.32 -1.69 -3.16
CA GLY A 244 -7.61 -2.65 -2.09
C GLY A 244 -7.20 -4.06 -2.51
N ASP A 245 -8.04 -5.03 -2.19
CA ASP A 245 -7.78 -6.45 -2.45
C ASP A 245 -8.18 -6.93 -3.83
N SER A 246 -8.50 -6.00 -4.75
CA SER A 246 -8.85 -6.38 -6.11
C SER A 246 -7.76 -7.25 -6.74
N PHE A 247 -6.49 -6.91 -6.54
CA PHE A 247 -5.36 -7.73 -6.98
C PHE A 247 -4.07 -7.27 -6.30
N TYR A 248 -3.10 -8.17 -6.21
CA TYR A 248 -1.73 -7.89 -5.76
C TYR A 248 -0.78 -8.99 -6.24
N GLU A 249 0.52 -8.72 -6.15
CA GLU A 249 1.59 -9.60 -6.56
C GLU A 249 2.22 -10.31 -5.36
N HIS A 250 2.80 -11.48 -5.62
CA HIS A 250 3.63 -12.25 -4.68
C HIS A 250 2.90 -12.69 -3.40
N ASP A 251 1.57 -12.87 -3.49
CA ASP A 251 0.72 -13.51 -2.48
C ASP A 251 -0.62 -13.95 -3.12
N GLU A 252 -1.42 -14.75 -2.41
CA GLU A 252 -2.69 -15.28 -2.90
C GLU A 252 -3.74 -14.18 -3.00
N ILE A 253 -4.23 -13.85 -4.20
CA ILE A 253 -5.45 -13.07 -4.36
C ILE A 253 -6.61 -13.95 -3.87
N ILE A 254 -7.25 -13.59 -2.77
CA ILE A 254 -8.28 -14.42 -2.13
C ILE A 254 -9.67 -13.88 -2.46
N PHE A 255 -10.45 -14.60 -3.29
CA PHE A 255 -11.85 -14.24 -3.48
C PHE A 255 -12.72 -14.84 -2.37
N PRO A 256 -13.53 -14.02 -1.68
CA PRO A 256 -14.53 -14.52 -0.74
C PRO A 256 -15.71 -15.16 -1.48
N SER A 257 -16.62 -15.80 -0.74
CA SER A 257 -17.87 -16.33 -1.31
C SER A 257 -18.70 -15.23 -1.98
N GLU A 258 -18.65 -14.02 -1.46
CA GLU A 258 -19.40 -12.87 -1.92
C GLU A 258 -18.82 -12.25 -3.21
N GLY A 259 -17.63 -12.69 -3.63
CA GLY A 259 -16.94 -12.20 -4.81
C GLY A 259 -17.52 -12.68 -6.15
N SER A 260 -17.07 -12.04 -7.23
CA SER A 260 -17.42 -12.36 -8.61
C SER A 260 -16.24 -12.09 -9.54
N ILE A 261 -15.65 -13.16 -10.07
CA ILE A 261 -14.54 -13.05 -11.05
C ILE A 261 -15.00 -12.38 -12.36
N VAL A 262 -16.26 -12.58 -12.76
CA VAL A 262 -16.82 -11.91 -13.95
C VAL A 262 -16.86 -10.39 -13.76
N LYS A 263 -17.37 -9.92 -12.61
CA LYS A 263 -17.35 -8.48 -12.28
C LYS A 263 -15.94 -7.95 -12.09
N TRP A 264 -15.05 -8.77 -11.55
CA TRP A 264 -13.64 -8.42 -11.44
C TRP A 264 -13.02 -8.15 -12.81
N PHE A 265 -13.27 -8.98 -13.83
CA PHE A 265 -12.80 -8.73 -15.20
C PHE A 265 -13.33 -7.41 -15.76
N GLU A 266 -14.63 -7.14 -15.60
CA GLU A 266 -15.23 -5.84 -15.99
C GLU A 266 -14.53 -4.66 -15.31
N SER A 267 -14.24 -4.78 -14.01
CA SER A 267 -13.55 -3.75 -13.22
C SER A 267 -12.09 -3.57 -13.65
N VAL A 268 -11.37 -4.65 -13.94
CA VAL A 268 -9.98 -4.60 -14.42
C VAL A 268 -9.91 -3.98 -15.81
N ASP A 269 -10.81 -4.31 -16.73
CA ASP A 269 -10.90 -3.70 -18.06
C ASP A 269 -11.18 -2.21 -17.99
N TYR A 270 -12.09 -1.81 -17.10
CA TYR A 270 -12.34 -0.41 -16.80
C TYR A 270 -11.07 0.29 -16.29
N LEU A 271 -10.38 -0.29 -15.30
CA LEU A 271 -9.15 0.30 -14.73
C LEU A 271 -8.03 0.38 -15.77
N MET A 272 -7.88 -0.61 -16.65
CA MET A 272 -6.89 -0.56 -17.75
C MET A 272 -7.20 0.58 -18.71
N THR A 273 -8.46 0.75 -19.11
CA THR A 273 -8.89 1.87 -19.96
C THR A 273 -8.61 3.21 -19.27
N PHE A 274 -9.02 3.34 -18.01
CA PHE A 274 -8.79 4.53 -17.19
C PHE A 274 -7.30 4.87 -17.09
N VAL A 275 -6.44 3.91 -16.76
CA VAL A 275 -4.99 4.10 -16.64
C VAL A 275 -4.37 4.55 -17.97
N THR A 276 -4.81 3.94 -19.08
CA THR A 276 -4.34 4.33 -20.43
C THR A 276 -4.65 5.79 -20.71
N GLU A 277 -5.90 6.22 -20.51
CA GLU A 277 -6.32 7.61 -20.71
C GLU A 277 -5.55 8.60 -19.80
N ARG A 278 -5.26 8.23 -18.55
CA ARG A 278 -4.48 9.07 -17.64
C ARG A 278 -3.03 9.20 -18.09
N ASN A 279 -2.41 8.11 -18.50
CA ASN A 279 -1.03 8.11 -19.01
C ASN A 279 -0.91 8.96 -20.29
N GLU A 280 -1.83 8.79 -21.25
CA GLU A 280 -1.86 9.60 -22.48
C GLU A 280 -2.02 11.09 -22.17
N LYS A 281 -2.92 11.43 -21.24
CA LYS A 281 -3.13 12.82 -20.81
C LYS A 281 -1.90 13.41 -20.12
N ALA A 282 -1.19 12.65 -19.29
CA ALA A 282 0.05 13.09 -18.65
C ALA A 282 1.15 13.37 -19.69
N GLN A 283 1.34 12.46 -20.64
CA GLN A 283 2.31 12.62 -21.73
C GLN A 283 2.03 13.84 -22.60
N SER A 284 0.74 14.12 -22.89
CA SER A 284 0.34 15.29 -23.69
C SER A 284 0.71 16.64 -23.05
N ARG A 285 0.90 16.69 -21.73
CA ARG A 285 1.18 17.92 -20.98
C ARG A 285 2.66 18.29 -20.91
N ARG A 286 3.57 17.46 -21.46
CA ARG A 286 5.04 17.63 -21.37
C ARG A 286 5.52 17.89 -19.93
N ASP A 287 4.88 17.27 -18.94
CA ASP A 287 5.44 17.26 -17.58
C ASP A 287 6.74 16.44 -17.60
N SER A 288 7.83 17.08 -17.16
CA SER A 288 9.21 16.56 -17.27
C SER A 288 9.52 15.38 -16.34
N ARG A 289 8.53 14.86 -15.61
CA ARG A 289 8.62 13.60 -14.88
C ARG A 289 7.83 12.56 -15.66
N ALA A 290 8.45 11.39 -15.87
CA ALA A 290 7.79 10.22 -16.43
C ALA A 290 6.73 9.74 -15.43
N GLU A 291 5.58 10.42 -15.40
CA GLU A 291 4.47 10.09 -14.54
C GLU A 291 3.57 9.13 -15.31
N GLU A 292 3.89 7.85 -15.22
CA GLU A 292 2.90 6.81 -15.45
C GLU A 292 2.08 6.60 -14.17
N VAL A 293 0.85 6.13 -14.31
CA VAL A 293 0.05 5.74 -13.15
C VAL A 293 0.71 4.56 -12.46
N LEU A 294 0.95 4.71 -11.16
CA LEU A 294 1.36 3.64 -10.27
C LEU A 294 0.16 3.03 -9.55
N VAL A 295 0.27 1.77 -9.13
CA VAL A 295 -0.74 1.05 -8.37
C VAL A 295 -0.21 0.61 -7.02
N SER A 296 -1.09 0.67 -6.02
CA SER A 296 -0.85 0.18 -4.68
C SER A 296 -2.09 -0.61 -4.21
N SER A 297 -1.87 -1.79 -3.65
CA SER A 297 -2.94 -2.75 -3.31
C SER A 297 -3.16 -2.85 -1.81
N GLY A 298 -4.20 -3.58 -1.39
CA GLY A 298 -4.49 -3.86 0.01
C GLY A 298 -3.42 -4.69 0.69
N HIS A 299 -2.64 -5.47 -0.07
CA HIS A 299 -1.47 -6.20 0.44
C HIS A 299 -0.33 -6.17 -0.59
N ARG A 300 0.90 -6.36 -0.10
CA ARG A 300 2.15 -6.65 -0.85
C ARG A 300 2.60 -5.61 -1.87
N THR A 301 1.81 -5.34 -2.89
CA THR A 301 2.10 -4.43 -4.01
C THR A 301 1.92 -2.99 -3.55
N ALA A 302 2.97 -2.18 -3.67
CA ALA A 302 2.93 -0.74 -3.47
C ALA A 302 3.77 -0.03 -4.53
N ALA A 303 3.24 1.06 -5.07
CA ALA A 303 3.89 1.94 -6.04
C ALA A 303 4.53 1.22 -7.24
N GLN A 304 3.82 0.26 -7.84
CA GLN A 304 4.27 -0.45 -9.05
C GLN A 304 3.61 0.12 -10.32
N PRO A 305 4.21 -0.02 -11.53
CA PRO A 305 3.59 0.42 -12.77
C PRO A 305 2.19 -0.20 -12.98
N ALA A 306 1.14 0.62 -12.95
CA ALA A 306 -0.24 0.12 -12.86
C ALA A 306 -0.62 -0.77 -14.04
N MET A 307 -0.25 -0.37 -15.26
CA MET A 307 -0.58 -1.13 -16.46
C MET A 307 0.13 -2.49 -16.48
N GLN A 308 1.35 -2.58 -15.96
CA GLN A 308 2.09 -3.85 -15.90
C GLN A 308 1.46 -4.83 -14.92
N VAL A 309 0.98 -4.35 -13.77
CA VAL A 309 0.31 -5.19 -12.77
C VAL A 309 -1.09 -5.59 -13.25
N LEU A 310 -1.89 -4.64 -13.75
CA LEU A 310 -3.25 -4.89 -14.28
C LEU A 310 -3.24 -5.91 -15.42
N SER A 311 -2.41 -5.70 -16.44
CA SER A 311 -2.32 -6.62 -17.57
C SER A 311 -1.80 -8.00 -17.16
N GLY A 312 -0.80 -8.04 -16.26
CA GLY A 312 -0.24 -9.28 -15.74
C GLY A 312 -1.26 -10.10 -14.95
N THR A 313 -1.97 -9.47 -14.01
CA THR A 313 -2.98 -10.15 -13.18
C THR A 313 -4.17 -10.58 -14.02
N LYS A 314 -4.57 -9.78 -15.02
CA LYS A 314 -5.64 -10.14 -15.96
C LYS A 314 -5.28 -11.39 -16.75
N ALA A 315 -4.09 -11.41 -17.36
CA ALA A 315 -3.62 -12.56 -18.14
C ALA A 315 -3.54 -13.85 -17.29
N PHE A 316 -3.04 -13.74 -16.06
CA PHE A 316 -3.05 -14.87 -15.12
C PHE A 316 -4.46 -15.39 -14.84
N MET A 317 -5.41 -14.50 -14.54
CA MET A 317 -6.80 -14.89 -14.31
C MET A 317 -7.44 -15.50 -15.57
N GLU A 318 -7.12 -15.02 -16.77
CA GLU A 318 -7.56 -15.62 -18.03
C GLU A 318 -7.00 -17.03 -18.19
N ASP A 319 -5.73 -17.26 -17.86
CA ASP A 319 -5.11 -18.59 -17.92
C ASP A 319 -5.78 -19.56 -16.94
N VAL A 320 -6.15 -19.10 -15.73
CA VAL A 320 -6.92 -19.90 -14.76
C VAL A 320 -8.30 -20.27 -15.30
N ILE A 321 -9.05 -19.28 -15.82
CA ILE A 321 -10.39 -19.51 -16.36
C ILE A 321 -10.34 -20.43 -17.58
N GLN A 322 -9.38 -20.25 -18.48
CA GLN A 322 -9.23 -21.05 -19.69
C GLN A 322 -8.59 -22.43 -19.43
N GLY A 323 -8.23 -22.72 -18.17
CA GLY A 323 -7.68 -24.02 -17.76
C GLY A 323 -6.23 -24.25 -18.18
N ARG A 324 -5.50 -23.18 -18.53
CA ARG A 324 -4.06 -23.22 -18.78
C ARG A 324 -3.24 -23.27 -17.48
N GLU A 325 -3.73 -22.65 -16.41
CA GLU A 325 -3.10 -22.79 -15.09
C GLU A 325 -3.60 -24.03 -14.35
N SER A 326 -2.65 -24.83 -13.86
CA SER A 326 -2.94 -26.06 -13.12
C SER A 326 -3.37 -25.75 -11.67
N ILE A 327 -4.35 -26.49 -11.16
CA ILE A 327 -4.73 -26.43 -9.74
C ILE A 327 -3.57 -26.95 -8.89
N LYS A 328 -3.10 -26.13 -7.95
CA LYS A 328 -2.03 -26.47 -6.99
C LYS A 328 -2.58 -27.02 -5.67
N GLY A 329 -3.79 -26.62 -5.30
CA GLY A 329 -4.39 -27.00 -4.03
C GLY A 329 -5.91 -26.99 -4.03
N ARG A 330 -6.49 -27.71 -3.06
CA ARG A 330 -7.92 -27.70 -2.75
C ARG A 330 -8.09 -27.67 -1.24
N LEU A 331 -8.94 -26.78 -0.76
CA LEU A 331 -9.23 -26.63 0.67
C LEU A 331 -10.72 -26.35 0.88
N LYS A 332 -11.25 -26.72 2.05
CA LYS A 332 -12.63 -26.41 2.43
C LYS A 332 -12.62 -25.19 3.35
N VAL A 333 -13.19 -24.08 2.89
CA VAL A 333 -13.25 -22.80 3.63
C VAL A 333 -14.71 -22.39 3.72
N ARG A 334 -15.18 -22.08 4.95
CA ARG A 334 -16.57 -21.61 5.20
C ARG A 334 -17.66 -22.46 4.52
N GLY A 335 -17.45 -23.78 4.44
CA GLY A 335 -18.41 -24.71 3.82
C GLY A 335 -18.28 -24.89 2.30
N GLU A 336 -17.46 -24.10 1.62
CA GLU A 336 -17.22 -24.19 0.17
C GLU A 336 -15.83 -24.77 -0.15
N VAL A 337 -15.73 -25.50 -1.26
CA VAL A 337 -14.44 -25.97 -1.79
C VAL A 337 -13.78 -24.80 -2.52
N ASN A 338 -12.60 -24.42 -2.06
CA ASN A 338 -11.74 -23.43 -2.68
C ASN A 338 -10.61 -24.13 -3.44
N LEU A 339 -10.27 -23.58 -4.61
CA LEU A 339 -9.14 -23.99 -5.43
C LEU A 339 -8.00 -22.99 -5.26
N VAL A 340 -6.77 -23.49 -5.32
CA VAL A 340 -5.55 -22.68 -5.31
C VAL A 340 -4.83 -22.82 -6.65
N TYR A 341 -4.45 -21.68 -7.21
CA TYR A 341 -3.64 -21.56 -8.42
C TYR A 341 -2.42 -20.69 -8.14
N GLU A 342 -1.31 -21.00 -8.77
CA GLU A 342 -0.07 -20.23 -8.68
C GLU A 342 0.59 -20.21 -10.05
N GLN A 343 0.85 -19.00 -10.55
CA GLN A 343 1.55 -18.78 -11.80
C GLN A 343 2.99 -19.30 -11.69
N ALA A 344 3.53 -19.82 -12.79
CA ALA A 344 4.96 -20.10 -12.88
C ALA A 344 5.79 -18.85 -12.49
N GLY A 345 6.67 -18.99 -11.50
CA GLY A 345 7.47 -17.88 -10.96
C GLY A 345 6.85 -17.13 -9.79
N GLY A 346 5.63 -17.48 -9.36
CA GLY A 346 5.03 -16.99 -8.12
C GLY A 346 4.74 -15.49 -8.09
N ARG A 347 4.56 -14.86 -9.26
CA ARG A 347 4.17 -13.45 -9.33
C ARG A 347 2.70 -13.26 -9.00
N PHE A 348 1.82 -14.12 -9.50
CA PHE A 348 0.40 -14.11 -9.18
C PHE A 348 -0.06 -15.47 -8.68
N SER A 349 -0.96 -15.44 -7.70
CA SER A 349 -1.64 -16.61 -7.15
C SER A 349 -3.10 -16.27 -6.87
N LEU A 350 -3.97 -17.28 -6.91
CA LEU A 350 -5.40 -17.13 -6.68
C LEU A 350 -5.88 -18.23 -5.75
N ARG A 351 -6.67 -17.85 -4.76
CA ARG A 351 -7.49 -18.75 -3.96
C ARG A 351 -8.95 -18.32 -4.04
N CYS A 352 -9.84 -19.19 -4.51
CA CYS A 352 -11.24 -18.83 -4.64
C CYS A 352 -12.18 -20.04 -4.59
N PRO A 353 -13.47 -19.85 -4.27
CA PRO A 353 -14.47 -20.90 -4.39
C PRO A 353 -14.51 -21.49 -5.80
N GLU A 354 -14.52 -22.82 -5.90
CA GLU A 354 -14.55 -23.53 -7.19
C GLU A 354 -15.74 -23.10 -8.06
N ARG A 355 -16.87 -22.74 -7.43
CA ARG A 355 -18.05 -22.27 -8.17
C ARG A 355 -17.78 -20.99 -8.95
N LEU A 356 -16.92 -20.09 -8.46
CA LEU A 356 -16.62 -18.83 -9.15
C LEU A 356 -15.85 -19.10 -10.44
N ILE A 357 -14.92 -20.05 -10.42
CA ILE A 357 -14.22 -20.52 -11.64
C ILE A 357 -15.22 -21.11 -12.63
N LYS A 358 -16.12 -22.01 -12.17
CA LYS A 358 -17.14 -22.65 -13.01
C LYS A 358 -18.12 -21.64 -13.60
N GLU A 359 -18.47 -20.61 -12.83
CA GLU A 359 -19.33 -19.53 -13.30
C GLU A 359 -18.64 -18.69 -14.38
N SER A 360 -17.41 -18.27 -14.15
CA SER A 360 -16.64 -17.46 -15.11
C SER A 360 -16.43 -18.19 -16.43
N ARG A 361 -16.08 -19.48 -16.42
CA ARG A 361 -15.94 -20.30 -17.63
C ARG A 361 -17.18 -20.39 -18.52
N ARG A 362 -18.36 -20.09 -17.97
CA ARG A 362 -19.61 -20.10 -18.74
C ARG A 362 -19.94 -18.74 -19.37
N ARG A 363 -19.28 -17.67 -18.92
CA ARG A 363 -19.61 -16.29 -19.31
C ARG A 363 -18.49 -15.57 -20.06
N ILE A 364 -17.25 -16.05 -19.89
CA ILE A 364 -16.01 -15.60 -20.52
C ILE A 364 -15.47 -16.79 -21.28
#